data_AF-A0A5Q4ZF77-F1
#
_entry.id   AF-A0A5Q4ZF77-F1
#
_cell.length_a   1.000
_cell.length_b   1.000
_cell.length_c   1.000
_cell.angle_alpha   90.00
_cell.angle_beta   90.00
_cell.angle_gamma   90.00
#
_symmetry.space_group_name_H-M   'P 1'
#
loop_
_entity.id
_entity.type
_entity.pdbx_description
1 polymer ?
#
loop_
_entity_poly.entity_id
_entity_poly.type
_entity_poly.pdbx_seq_one_letter_code
_entity_poly.pdbx_strand_id
1 'polypeptide(L)' 'MNVFFGRYEHDLSDADVGALTRLLELSDNDLMDLLLARKEPEGDLADPDVVRVLELLRNA' A
#
# COMPACT_ATOMS: atom_id res chain seq x y z
N MET A 1 -8.78 1.31 10.15
CA MET A 1 -7.32 1.27 10.40
C MET A 1 -6.89 0.11 11.32
N ASN A 2 -7.52 -0.19 12.46
CA ASN A 2 -6.96 -1.17 13.42
C ASN A 2 -6.95 -2.66 13.02
N VAL A 3 -7.86 -3.15 12.16
CA VAL A 3 -7.94 -4.61 11.88
C VAL A 3 -6.90 -5.08 10.86
N PHE A 4 -6.52 -4.20 9.92
CA PHE A 4 -5.53 -4.53 8.89
C PHE A 4 -4.13 -4.64 9.51
N PHE A 5 -3.73 -3.65 10.33
CA PHE A 5 -2.43 -3.70 11.02
C PHE A 5 -2.32 -4.90 11.96
N GLY A 6 -3.36 -5.24 12.73
CA GLY A 6 -3.30 -6.40 13.64
C GLY A 6 -3.14 -7.76 12.93
N ARG A 7 -3.46 -7.86 11.64
CA ARG A 7 -3.28 -9.09 10.85
C ARG A 7 -1.93 -9.16 10.13
N TYR A 8 -1.37 -8.02 9.74
CA TYR A 8 -0.13 -7.93 8.97
C TYR A 8 1.08 -7.45 9.80
N GLU A 9 0.90 -7.09 11.07
CA GLU A 9 1.96 -6.61 11.99
C GLU A 9 3.17 -7.56 12.08
N HIS A 10 2.96 -8.87 11.93
CA HIS A 10 4.04 -9.85 11.97
C HIS A 10 4.80 -10.00 10.64
N ASP A 11 4.23 -9.56 9.51
CA ASP A 11 4.77 -9.76 8.16
C ASP A 11 5.26 -8.47 7.48
N LEU A 12 5.07 -7.30 8.12
CA LEU A 12 5.52 -6.01 7.59
C LEU A 12 6.84 -5.59 8.22
N SER A 13 7.84 -5.32 7.39
CA SER A 13 9.07 -4.66 7.80
C SER A 13 8.85 -3.14 8.00
N ASP A 14 9.82 -2.45 8.61
CA ASP A 14 9.76 -0.98 8.78
C ASP A 14 9.59 -0.25 7.43
N ALA A 15 10.21 -0.78 6.37
CA ALA A 15 10.08 -0.23 5.01
C ALA A 15 8.65 -0.35 4.49
N ASP A 16 7.98 -1.46 4.83
CA ASP A 16 6.61 -1.73 4.42
C ASP A 16 5.61 -0.88 5.18
N VAL A 17 5.88 -0.61 6.45
CA VAL A 17 5.10 0.36 7.23
C VAL A 17 5.21 1.75 6.60
N GLY A 18 6.42 2.18 6.23
CA GLY A 18 6.62 3.45 5.54
C GLY A 18 5.95 3.53 4.17
N ALA A 19 5.99 2.44 3.39
CA ALA A 19 5.27 2.33 2.12
C ALA A 19 3.75 2.37 2.30
N LEU A 20 3.21 1.68 3.31
CA LEU A 20 1.79 1.70 3.65
C LEU A 20 1.34 3.09 4.07
N THR A 21 2.13 3.81 4.89
CA THR A 21 1.85 5.21 5.25
C THR A 21 1.73 6.08 4.00
N ARG A 22 2.68 5.99 3.06
CA ARG A 22 2.64 6.74 1.78
C ARG A 22 1.37 6.45 0.98
N LEU A 23 0.94 5.19 0.90
CA LEU A 23 -0.31 4.82 0.21
C LEU A 23 -1.55 5.40 0.90
N LEU A 24 -1.56 5.46 2.23
CA LEU A 24 -2.68 6.01 3.01
C LEU A 24 -2.72 7.54 3.03
N GLU A 25 -1.64 8.20 2.63
CA GLU A 25 -1.59 9.67 2.43
C GLU A 25 -2.19 10.10 1.08
N LEU A 26 -2.42 9.16 0.15
CA LEU A 26 -3.10 9.44 -1.11
C LEU A 26 -4.56 9.82 -0.89
N SER A 27 -5.15 10.50 -1.89
CA SER A 27 -6.60 10.68 -1.90
C SER A 27 -7.31 9.33 -2.01
N ASP A 28 -8.50 9.21 -1.43
CA ASP A 28 -9.29 7.97 -1.49
C ASP A 28 -9.49 7.48 -2.94
N ASN A 29 -9.65 8.42 -3.88
CA ASN A 29 -9.83 8.09 -5.30
C ASN A 29 -8.55 7.52 -5.92
N ASP A 30 -7.39 8.11 -5.63
CA ASP A 30 -6.11 7.64 -6.17
C ASP A 30 -5.71 6.30 -5.56
N LEU A 31 -5.89 6.14 -4.25
CA LEU A 31 -5.69 4.87 -3.58
C LEU A 31 -6.63 3.80 -4.13
N MET A 32 -7.91 4.11 -4.34
CA MET A 32 -8.87 3.17 -4.92
C MET A 32 -8.51 2.79 -6.36
N ASP A 33 -8.06 3.75 -7.18
CA ASP A 33 -7.62 3.46 -8.56
C ASP A 33 -6.42 2.52 -8.58
N LEU A 34 -5.47 2.68 -7.65
CA LEU A 34 -4.34 1.76 -7.48
C LEU A 34 -4.79 0.38 -6.99
N LEU A 35 -5.67 0.31 -5.99
CA LEU A 35 -6.20 -0.95 -5.46
C LEU A 35 -7.02 -1.72 -6.51
N LEU A 36 -7.73 -1.03 -7.39
CA LEU A 36 -8.51 -1.63 -8.48
C LEU A 36 -7.69 -1.88 -9.75
N ALA A 37 -6.37 -1.63 -9.72
CA ALA A 37 -5.47 -1.74 -10.87
C ALA A 37 -5.95 -0.95 -12.11
N ARG A 38 -6.61 0.20 -11.88
CA ARG A 38 -6.95 1.17 -12.94
C ARG A 38 -5.80 2.11 -13.25
N LYS A 39 -4.90 2.27 -12.28
CA LYS A 39 -3.60 2.95 -12.38
C LYS A 39 -2.52 2.01 -11.85
N GLU A 40 -1.31 2.18 -12.35
CA GLU A 40 -0.11 1.57 -11.77
C GLU A 40 0.66 2.60 -10.93
N PRO A 41 1.45 2.17 -9.94
CA PRO A 41 2.33 3.05 -9.19
C PRO A 41 3.39 3.67 -10.10
N GLU A 42 3.48 5.00 -10.07
CA GLU A 42 4.38 5.81 -10.89
C GLU A 42 5.08 6.87 -10.04
N GLY A 43 6.19 7.43 -10.54
CA GLY A 43 6.95 8.47 -9.84
C GLY A 43 7.41 8.02 -8.46
N ASP A 44 7.08 8.79 -7.42
CA ASP A 44 7.46 8.50 -6.03
C ASP A 44 6.80 7.22 -5.45
N LEU A 45 5.77 6.71 -6.14
CA LEU A 45 5.12 5.43 -5.80
C LEU A 45 5.74 4.24 -6.51
N ALA A 46 6.60 4.44 -7.53
CA ALA A 46 7.34 3.36 -8.22
C ALA A 46 8.51 2.83 -7.37
N ASP A 47 8.29 2.72 -6.08
CA ASP A 47 9.19 2.22 -5.06
C ASP A 47 8.88 0.74 -4.83
N PRO A 48 9.90 -0.15 -4.80
CA PRO A 48 9.69 -1.59 -4.63
C PRO A 48 8.86 -1.95 -3.39
N ASP A 49 9.01 -1.22 -2.28
CA ASP A 49 8.29 -1.47 -1.04
C ASP A 49 6.81 -1.06 -1.18
N VAL A 50 6.55 0.03 -1.90
CA VAL A 50 5.19 0.49 -2.24
C VAL A 50 4.49 -0.51 -3.15
N VAL A 51 5.17 -0.99 -4.20
CA VAL A 51 4.63 -2.00 -5.11
C VAL A 51 4.27 -3.28 -4.34
N ARG A 52 5.19 -3.76 -3.49
CA ARG A 52 4.98 -4.96 -2.68
C ARG A 52 3.78 -4.83 -1.74
N VAL A 53 3.67 -3.70 -1.02
CA VAL A 53 2.52 -3.46 -0.12
C VAL A 53 1.22 -3.31 -0.89
N LEU A 54 1.24 -2.67 -2.05
CA LEU A 54 0.07 -2.56 -2.92
C LEU A 54 -0.42 -3.92 -3.41
N GLU A 55 0.50 -4.82 -3.78
CA GLU A 55 0.18 -6.20 -4.13
C GLU A 55 -0.41 -6.99 -2.97
N LEU A 56 0.10 -6.81 -1.74
CA LEU A 56 -0.48 -7.41 -0.54
C LEU A 56 -1.92 -6.92 -0.32
N LEU A 57 -2.16 -5.61 -0.43
CA LEU A 57 -3.48 -5.01 -0.27
C LEU A 57 -4.47 -5.50 -1.33
N ARG A 58 -4.02 -5.69 -2.58
CA ARG A 58 -4.85 -6.23 -3.68
C ARG A 58 -5.29 -7.68 -3.45
N ASN A 59 -4.54 -8.45 -2.67
CA ASN A 59 -4.79 -9.88 -2.43
C ASN A 59 -5.34 -10.20 -1.02
N ALA A 60 -5.62 -9.18 -0.21
CA ALA A 60 -6.05 -9.30 1.19
C ALA A 60 -7.54 -9.64 1.37
#